data_AF-A0A511ZHL8-F1
#
_entry.id   AF-A0A511ZHL8-F1
#
_cell.length_a   1.000
_cell.length_b   1.000
_cell.length_c   1.000
_cell.angle_alpha   90.00
_cell.angle_beta   90.00
_cell.angle_gamma   90.00
#
_symmetry.space_group_name_H-M   'P 1'
#
loop_
_entity.id
_entity.type
_entity.pdbx_description
1 polymer ?
#
loop_
_entity_poly.entity_id
_entity_poly.type
_entity_poly.pdbx_seq_one_letter_code
_entity_poly.pdbx_strand_id
1 'polypeptide(L)' 'MKFNYSSLYSKIIEKYGSQYSFAKAIGLSEKLIALKLNGKIGWEQKEIAKAIEILEINSSEIPRYFFNYGVQKN' A
#
# COMPACT_ATOMS: atom_id res chain seq x y z
N MET A 1 0.97 16.57 2.84
CA MET A 1 1.28 15.50 3.82
C MET A 1 1.89 14.33 3.07
N LYS A 2 2.91 13.67 3.64
CA LYS A 2 3.47 12.43 3.08
C LYS A 2 2.97 11.25 3.91
N PHE A 3 2.35 10.27 3.25
CA PHE A 3 1.94 9.03 3.90
C PHE A 3 3.11 8.05 3.96
N ASN A 4 3.21 7.31 5.06
CA ASN A 4 4.20 6.27 5.26
C ASN A 4 3.56 4.89 4.99
N TYR A 5 3.98 4.26 3.89
CA TYR A 5 3.49 2.94 3.48
C TYR A 5 4.44 1.79 3.85
N SER A 6 5.42 1.99 4.75
CA SER A 6 6.34 0.91 5.16
C SER A 6 5.61 -0.31 5.70
N SER A 7 4.57 -0.12 6.53
CA SER A 7 3.76 -1.24 7.03
C SER A 7 3.01 -1.96 5.91
N LEU A 8 2.47 -1.21 4.94
CA LEU A 8 1.78 -1.79 3.78
C LEU A 8 2.74 -2.58 2.91
N TYR A 9 3.95 -2.06 2.69
CA TYR A 9 5.01 -2.78 1.98
C TYR A 9 5.38 -4.09 2.69
N SER A 10 5.61 -4.06 4.01
CA SER A 10 5.90 -5.28 4.78
C SER A 10 4.80 -6.34 4.61
N LYS A 11 3.52 -5.95 4.72
CA LYS A 11 2.38 -6.86 4.52
C LYS A 11 2.33 -7.44 3.10
N ILE A 12 2.66 -6.62 2.09
CA ILE A 12 2.75 -7.07 0.69
C ILE A 12 3.84 -8.14 0.54
N ILE A 13 5.03 -7.93 1.11
CA ILE A 13 6.12 -8.89 1.05
C ILE A 13 5.77 -10.18 1.81
N GLU A 14 5.17 -10.08 2.99
CA GLU A 14 4.73 -11.24 3.77
C GLU A 14 3.71 -12.11 3.02
N LYS A 15 2.75 -11.49 2.32
CA LYS A 15 1.66 -12.24 1.64
C LYS A 15 2.02 -12.67 0.21
N TYR A 16 2.69 -11.82 -0.55
CA TYR A 16 2.93 -12.02 -1.99
C TYR A 16 4.39 -12.31 -2.35
N GLY A 17 5.31 -12.20 -1.38
CA GLY A 17 6.75 -12.40 -1.56
C GLY A 17 7.47 -11.27 -2.32
N SER A 18 6.77 -10.55 -3.20
CA SER A 18 7.33 -9.43 -3.96
C SER A 18 6.28 -8.39 -4.33
N GLN A 19 6.75 -7.17 -4.60
CA GLN A 19 5.92 -6.09 -5.13
C GLN A 19 5.34 -6.43 -6.52
N TYR A 20 6.12 -7.12 -7.36
CA TYR A 20 5.70 -7.58 -8.69
C TYR A 20 4.48 -8.51 -8.62
N SER A 21 4.52 -9.51 -7.71
CA SER A 21 3.41 -10.45 -7.50
C SER A 21 2.14 -9.73 -7.07
N PHE A 22 2.26 -8.77 -6.15
CA PHE A 22 1.14 -7.95 -5.71
C PHE A 22 0.59 -7.05 -6.82
N ALA A 23 1.46 -6.45 -7.64
CA ALA A 23 1.05 -5.62 -8.77
C ALA A 23 0.18 -6.42 -9.76
N LYS A 24 0.53 -7.68 -10.04
CA LYS A 24 -0.31 -8.59 -10.84
C LYS A 24 -1.67 -8.85 -10.18
N ALA A 25 -1.69 -9.16 -8.88
CA ALA A 25 -2.92 -9.47 -8.16
C ALA A 25 -3.91 -8.29 -8.13
N ILE A 26 -3.40 -7.07 -7.91
CA ILE A 26 -4.23 -5.86 -7.88
C ILE A 26 -4.57 -5.35 -9.30
N GLY A 27 -3.85 -5.81 -10.33
CA GLY A 27 -4.08 -5.44 -11.74
C GLY A 27 -3.44 -4.11 -12.13
N LEU A 28 -2.32 -3.76 -11.51
CA LEU A 28 -1.56 -2.54 -11.77
C LEU A 28 -0.15 -2.86 -12.25
N SER A 29 0.53 -1.90 -12.86
CA SER A 29 1.95 -2.07 -13.19
C SER A 29 2.81 -1.98 -11.93
N GLU A 30 3.90 -2.75 -11.89
CA GLU A 30 4.84 -2.72 -10.76
C GLU A 30 5.41 -1.32 -10.51
N LYS A 31 5.70 -0.58 -11.59
CA LYS A 31 6.13 0.82 -11.53
C LYS A 31 5.11 1.70 -10.81
N LEU A 32 3.82 1.54 -11.09
CA LEU A 32 2.78 2.32 -10.42
C LEU A 32 2.69 1.98 -8.93
N ILE A 33 2.78 0.70 -8.55
CA ILE A 33 2.87 0.30 -7.15
C ILE A 33 4.08 0.93 -6.45
N ALA A 34 5.24 0.95 -7.10
CA ALA A 34 6.44 1.57 -6.54
C ALA A 34 6.22 3.06 -6.26
N LEU A 35 5.60 3.77 -7.18
CA LEU A 35 5.30 5.20 -7.02
C LEU A 35 4.28 5.44 -5.89
N LYS A 36 3.28 4.57 -5.76
CA LYS A 36 2.28 4.63 -4.68
C LYS A 36 2.89 4.36 -3.31
N LEU A 37 3.66 3.29 -3.16
CA LEU A 37 4.34 2.93 -1.91
C LEU A 37 5.41 3.94 -1.48
N ASN A 38 6.05 4.62 -2.45
CA ASN A 38 6.95 5.73 -2.16
C ASN A 38 6.23 7.07 -1.89
N GLY A 39 4.89 7.08 -1.89
CA GLY A 39 4.08 8.27 -1.66
C GLY A 39 4.19 9.35 -2.73
N LYS A 40 4.69 9.00 -3.93
CA LYS A 40 4.76 9.92 -5.08
C LYS A 40 3.41 10.07 -5.78
N ILE A 41 2.58 9.03 -5.74
CA ILE A 41 1.23 9.01 -6.28
C ILE A 41 0.29 8.53 -5.17
N GLY A 42 -0.88 9.17 -5.03
CA GLY A 42 -1.91 8.75 -4.09
C GLY A 42 -2.56 7.43 -4.49
N TRP A 43 -3.19 6.76 -3.52
CA TRP A 43 -4.07 5.63 -3.78
C TRP A 43 -5.49 6.14 -4.09
N GLU A 44 -6.13 5.57 -5.11
CA GLU A 44 -7.54 5.78 -5.41
C GLU A 44 -8.40 4.88 -4.52
N GLN A 45 -9.62 5.29 -4.20
CA GLN A 45 -10.50 4.56 -3.29
C GLN A 45 -10.73 3.10 -3.72
N LYS A 46 -10.92 2.85 -5.02
CA LYS A 46 -11.07 1.49 -5.58
C LYS A 46 -9.81 0.63 -5.41
N GLU A 47 -8.63 1.23 -5.46
CA GLU A 47 -7.36 0.52 -5.27
C GLU A 47 -7.14 0.20 -3.80
N ILE A 48 -7.51 1.12 -2.90
CA ILE A 48 -7.48 0.87 -1.45
C ILE A 48 -8.43 -0.28 -1.10
N ALA A 49 -9.67 -0.24 -1.60
CA ALA A 49 -10.66 -1.30 -1.36
C ALA A 49 -10.15 -2.66 -1.84
N LYS A 50 -9.64 -2.73 -3.08
CA LYS A 50 -9.07 -3.97 -3.62
C LYS A 50 -7.83 -4.43 -2.85
N ALA A 51 -6.95 -3.51 -2.46
CA ALA A 51 -5.77 -3.84 -1.67
C ALA A 51 -6.15 -4.41 -0.30
N ILE A 52 -7.15 -3.85 0.39
CA ILE A 52 -7.67 -4.36 1.67
C ILE A 52 -8.19 -5.78 1.51
N GLU A 53 -9.00 -6.02 0.48
CA GLU A 53 -9.57 -7.33 0.17
C GLU A 53 -8.47 -8.37 -0.07
N ILE A 54 -7.57 -8.11 -1.01
CA ILE A 54 -6.57 -9.10 -1.42
C ILE A 54 -5.45 -9.26 -0.37
N LEU A 55 -5.16 -8.24 0.44
CA LEU A 55 -4.20 -8.34 1.55
C LEU A 55 -4.83 -8.87 2.84
N GLU A 56 -6.16 -9.09 2.85
CA GLU A 56 -6.93 -9.48 4.04
C GLU A 56 -6.62 -8.59 5.25
N ILE A 57 -6.68 -7.27 5.02
CA ILE A 57 -6.43 -6.28 6.08
C ILE A 57 -7.70 -6.16 6.94
N ASN A 58 -7.55 -6.31 8.25
CA ASN A 58 -8.64 -6.05 9.19
C ASN A 58 -9.08 -4.59 9.14
N SER A 59 -10.38 -4.34 9.24
CA SER A 59 -10.94 -2.98 9.16
C SER A 59 -10.36 -2.02 10.20
N SER A 60 -10.06 -2.53 11.39
CA SER A 60 -9.41 -1.78 12.48
C SER A 60 -7.97 -1.36 12.18
N GLU A 61 -7.28 -2.05 11.25
CA GLU A 61 -5.89 -1.79 10.90
C GLU A 61 -5.74 -0.94 9.63
N ILE A 62 -6.82 -0.69 8.87
CA ILE A 62 -6.79 0.15 7.67
C ILE A 62 -6.08 1.50 7.90
N PRO A 63 -6.34 2.25 9.00
CA PRO A 63 -5.65 3.50 9.29
C PRO A 63 -4.11 3.36 9.33
N ARG A 64 -3.62 2.26 9.90
CA ARG A 64 -2.18 1.97 10.03
C ARG A 64 -1.50 1.77 8.67
N TYR A 65 -2.21 1.20 7.70
CA TYR A 65 -1.65 0.86 6.39
C TYR A 65 -1.74 1.99 5.37
N PHE A 66 -2.86 2.73 5.34
CA PHE A 66 -3.13 3.74 4.30
C PHE A 66 -3.10 5.18 4.79
N PHE A 67 -3.22 5.41 6.10
CA PHE A 67 -3.38 6.73 6.69
C PHE A 67 -2.32 7.05 7.74
N ASN A 68 -1.21 6.30 7.75
CA ASN A 68 -0.06 6.60 8.61
C ASN A 68 0.69 7.81 8.06
N TYR A 69 0.87 8.83 8.87
CA TYR A 69 1.61 10.03 8.48
C TYR A 69 3.11 9.79 8.70
N GLY A 70 3.92 10.04 7.67
CA GLY A 70 5.35 10.11 7.85
C GLY A 70 5.67 11.31 8.74
N VAL A 71 6.39 11.08 9.85
CA VAL A 71 6.88 12.16 10.71
C VAL A 71 7.71 13.08 9.83
N GLN A 72 7.20 14.30 9.60
CA GLN A 72 7.96 15.33 8.92
C GLN A 72 9.02 15.79 9.93
N LYS A 73 10.26 15.30 9.80
CA LYS A 73 11.38 15.94 10.49
C LYS A 73 11.52 17.33 9.89
N ASN A 74 11.18 18.34 10.68
CA ASN A 74 11.50 19.74 10.41
C ASN A 74 13.01 19.93 10.30
#